data_AF-A0A735D9P0-F1
#
_entry.id   AF-A0A735D9P0-F1
#
_cell.length_a   1.000
_cell.length_b   1.000
_cell.length_c   1.000
_cell.angle_alpha   90.00
_cell.angle_beta   90.00
_cell.angle_gamma   90.00
#
_symmetry.space_group_name_H-M   'P 1'
#
loop_
_entity.id
_entity.type
_entity.pdbx_description
1 polymer ?
#
loop_
_entity_poly.entity_id
_entity_poly.type
_entity_poly.pdbx_seq_one_letter_code
_entity_poly.pdbx_strand_id
1 'polypeptide(L)' 'ENCGYDGPPVADEFDKPTSDPKKDKCSHCMKGCKMRNNLVNAGFFASINKLS' A
#
# COMPACT_ATOMS: atom_id res chain seq x y z
N GLU A 1 6.66 0.40 -9.37
CA GLU A 1 6.56 -0.97 -9.90
C GLU A 1 5.80 -1.81 -8.87
N ASN A 2 4.93 -2.70 -9.33
CA ASN A 2 3.82 -3.27 -8.54
C ASN A 2 4.30 -3.86 -7.21
N CYS A 3 3.65 -3.50 -6.08
CA CYS A 3 3.97 -4.01 -4.73
C CYS A 3 3.72 -5.53 -4.54
N GLY A 4 3.57 -6.30 -5.62
CA GLY A 4 3.26 -7.73 -5.60
C GLY A 4 1.85 -8.06 -5.10
N TYR A 5 0.94 -7.07 -5.08
CA TYR A 5 -0.45 -7.29 -4.70
C TYR A 5 -1.28 -7.65 -5.93
N ASP A 6 -1.81 -8.88 -5.94
CA ASP A 6 -2.67 -9.45 -7.01
C ASP A 6 -4.15 -9.54 -6.59
N GLY A 7 -4.52 -8.92 -5.46
CA GLY A 7 -5.89 -8.96 -4.95
C GLY A 7 -6.84 -7.94 -5.62
N PRO A 8 -8.11 -7.89 -5.19
CA PRO A 8 -9.10 -6.95 -5.72
C PRO A 8 -8.69 -5.50 -5.47
N PRO A 9 -9.24 -4.52 -6.22
CA PRO A 9 -8.95 -3.12 -5.99
C PRO A 9 -9.31 -2.71 -4.56
N VAL A 10 -8.38 -2.01 -3.91
CA VAL A 10 -8.51 -1.63 -2.50
C VAL A 10 -8.42 -0.12 -2.35
N ALA A 11 -7.43 0.51 -2.99
CA ALA A 11 -7.11 1.90 -2.73
C ALA A 11 -6.57 2.60 -3.96
N ASP A 12 -6.99 3.84 -4.15
CA ASP A 12 -6.43 4.70 -5.19
C ASP A 12 -5.03 5.23 -4.84
N GLU A 13 -4.45 6.01 -5.74
CA GLU A 13 -3.14 6.67 -5.53
C GLU A 13 -3.09 7.60 -4.31
N PHE A 14 -4.24 7.99 -3.76
CA PHE A 14 -4.38 8.86 -2.58
C PHE A 14 -4.75 8.09 -1.31
N ASP A 15 -4.61 6.76 -1.30
CA ASP A 15 -5.04 5.90 -0.18
C ASP A 15 -6.54 6.01 0.15
N LYS A 16 -7.38 6.36 -0.83
CA LYS A 16 -8.85 6.34 -0.67
C LYS A 16 -9.39 4.98 -1.11
N PRO A 17 -10.34 4.39 -0.36
CA PRO A 17 -10.93 3.12 -0.72
C PRO A 17 -11.61 3.25 -2.09
N THR A 18 -11.22 2.39 -3.02
CA THR A 18 -11.80 2.40 -4.36
C THR A 18 -12.10 0.97 -4.81
N SER A 19 -13.24 0.81 -5.47
CA SER A 19 -13.62 -0.43 -6.15
C SER A 19 -13.30 -0.37 -7.64
N ASP A 20 -12.78 0.75 -8.14
CA ASP A 20 -12.43 0.94 -9.54
C ASP A 20 -11.01 0.38 -9.80
N PRO A 21 -10.84 -0.72 -10.56
CA PRO A 21 -9.52 -1.30 -10.84
C PRO A 21 -8.60 -0.38 -11.65
N LYS A 22 -9.17 0.60 -12.36
CA LYS A 22 -8.40 1.63 -13.10
C LYS A 22 -7.78 2.69 -12.18
N LYS A 23 -8.41 2.92 -11.03
CA LYS A 23 -7.94 3.90 -10.03
C LYS A 23 -7.10 3.23 -8.97
N ASP A 24 -7.25 1.91 -8.79
CA ASP A 24 -6.43 1.12 -7.89
C ASP A 24 -4.96 1.24 -8.25
N LYS A 25 -4.22 1.95 -7.41
CA LYS A 25 -2.79 2.18 -7.57
C LYS A 25 -2.13 2.02 -6.22
N CYS A 26 -0.92 1.45 -6.21
CA CYS A 26 -0.14 1.41 -4.99
C CYS A 26 0.39 2.81 -4.68
N SER A 27 0.00 3.38 -3.54
CA SER A 27 0.55 4.63 -3.00
C SER A 27 1.97 4.48 -2.45
N HIS A 28 2.46 3.24 -2.29
CA HIS A 28 3.71 2.89 -1.61
C HIS A 28 3.80 3.40 -0.15
N CYS A 29 2.67 3.77 0.44
CA CYS A 29 2.58 4.15 1.84
C CYS A 29 2.11 2.98 2.72
N MET A 30 2.51 2.98 3.99
CA MET A 30 2.07 1.96 4.97
C MET A 30 0.55 1.84 5.04
N LYS A 31 -0.18 2.94 4.87
CA LYS A 31 -1.65 2.97 4.90
C LYS A 31 -2.24 2.17 3.73
N GLY A 32 -1.79 2.43 2.51
CA GLY A 32 -2.18 1.68 1.30
C GLY A 32 -1.88 0.19 1.42
N CYS A 33 -0.68 -0.14 1.86
CA CYS A 33 -0.25 -1.54 2.03
C CYS A 33 -1.00 -2.25 3.17
N LYS A 34 -1.35 -1.55 4.26
CA LYS A 34 -2.19 -2.10 5.34
C LYS A 34 -3.59 -2.43 4.85
N MET A 35 -4.20 -1.54 4.05
CA MET A 35 -5.52 -1.80 3.48
C MET A 35 -5.50 -3.02 2.55
N ARG A 36 -4.41 -3.20 1.79
CA ARG A 36 -4.17 -4.36 0.92
C ARG A 36 -3.72 -5.62 1.66
N ASN A 37 -3.59 -5.57 2.99
CA ASN A 37 -2.98 -6.61 3.82
C ASN A 37 -1.61 -7.10 3.29
N ASN A 38 -0.87 -6.20 2.65
CA ASN A 38 0.37 -6.46 1.93
C ASN A 38 1.52 -5.61 2.49
N LEU A 39 1.62 -5.57 3.82
CA LEU A 39 2.68 -4.83 4.51
C LEU A 39 4.07 -5.46 4.32
N VAL A 40 4.12 -6.79 4.12
CA VAL A 40 5.37 -7.53 3.95
C VAL A 40 6.09 -7.16 2.66
N ASN A 41 5.36 -6.98 1.56
CA ASN A 41 5.91 -6.62 0.25
C ASN A 41 5.90 -5.09 -0.01
N ALA A 42 5.56 -4.30 1.01
CA ALA A 42 5.38 -2.86 0.87
C ALA A 42 6.67 -2.08 0.59
N GLY A 43 7.84 -2.75 0.61
CA GLY A 43 9.12 -2.19 0.18
C GLY A 43 9.60 -0.97 0.95
N PHE A 44 8.91 -0.56 2.03
CA PHE A 44 9.32 0.57 2.84
C PHE A 44 10.37 0.14 3.86
N PHE A 45 11.46 0.90 3.94
CA PHE A 45 12.36 0.80 5.07
C PHE A 45 11.64 1.42 6.27
N ALA A 46 11.28 0.61 7.27
CA ALA A 46 10.81 1.15 8.53
C ALA A 46 11.97 1.96 9.12
N SER A 47 11.91 3.30 9.02
CA SER A 47 12.86 4.17 9.70
C SER A 47 12.63 3.96 11.21
N ILE A 48 13.40 3.04 11.79
CA ILE A 48 13.42 2.81 13.23
C ILE A 48 14.07 4.05 13.82
N ASN A 49 13.27 5.08 14.13
CA ASN A 49 13.73 6.08 15.07
C ASN A 49 14.01 5.31 16.35
N LYS A 50 15.29 5.10 16.62
CA LYS A 50 15.78 4.55 17.89
C LYS A 50 15.13 5.40 18.97
N LEU A 51 14.11 4.85 19.64
CA LEU A 51 13.53 5.42 20.84
C LEU A 51 14.68 5.53 21.83
N SER A 52 15.23 6.73 21.92
CA SER A 52 16.29 7.07 22.86
C SER A 52 15.71 7.56 24.16
#